data_AF-A0A6P3ZZR2-F1
#
_entry.id   AF-A0A6P3ZZR2-F1
#
_cell.length_a   1.000
_cell.length_b   1.000
_cell.length_c   1.000
_cell.angle_alpha   90.00
_cell.angle_beta   90.00
_cell.angle_gamma   90.00
#
_symmetry.space_group_name_H-M   'P 1'
#
loop_
_entity.id
_entity.type
_entity.pdbx_description
1 polymer ?
#
loop_
_entity_poly.entity_id
_entity_poly.type
_entity_poly.pdbx_seq_one_letter_code
_entity_poly.pdbx_strand_id
1 'polypeptide(L)'
;MAPYKRNLRELLSHFYHEIDPMRFVLVSKGHGDNQIHGLAMCNVGISAGDCSIRIANATENICQRCPYGKIGLSCHDDCLLRYSNSNFFGKVENKTATLDNWRSVHRPSSFNMKRLDLLRNIPLKHSKHQRCMPQKS
;
A
#
# COMPACT_ATOMS: atom_id res chain seq x y z
N MET A 1 24.71 8.70 7.57
CA MET A 1 23.54 8.04 6.95
C MET A 1 23.18 8.81 5.68
N ALA A 2 23.05 8.14 4.53
CA ALA A 2 22.67 8.81 3.28
C ALA A 2 21.35 9.60 3.44
N PRO A 3 21.21 10.81 2.87
CA PRO A 3 20.04 11.67 3.07
C PRO A 3 18.71 10.96 2.78
N TYR A 4 18.65 10.13 1.73
CA TYR A 4 17.49 9.31 1.39
C TYR A 4 16.99 8.42 2.55
N LYS A 5 17.89 7.68 3.22
CA LYS A 5 17.50 6.75 4.31
C LYS A 5 16.91 7.50 5.50
N ARG A 6 17.41 8.70 5.79
CA ARG A 6 16.86 9.58 6.83
C ARG A 6 15.44 10.03 6.45
N ASN A 7 15.28 10.56 5.24
CA ASN A 7 13.98 11.03 4.74
C ASN A 7 12.94 9.92 4.71
N LEU A 8 13.34 8.68 4.36
CA LEU A 8 12.46 7.53 4.38
C LEU A 8 11.98 7.20 5.81
N ARG A 9 12.90 7.22 6.79
CA ARG A 9 12.54 6.98 8.19
C ARG A 9 11.60 8.06 8.72
N GLU A 10 11.85 9.33 8.40
CA GLU A 10 10.97 10.44 8.78
C GLU A 10 9.57 10.32 8.14
N LEU A 11 9.51 9.93 6.86
CA LEU A 11 8.26 9.69 6.15
C LEU A 11 7.46 8.55 6.80
N LEU A 12 8.12 7.45 7.13
CA LEU A 12 7.48 6.29 7.75
C LEU A 12 7.02 6.60 9.19
N SER A 13 7.81 7.34 9.97
CA SER A 13 7.41 7.83 11.29
C SER A 13 6.21 8.78 11.22
N HIS A 14 6.11 9.60 10.16
CA HIS A 14 4.99 10.50 9.96
C HIS A 14 3.66 9.74 9.75
N PHE A 15 3.68 8.60 9.07
CA PHE A 15 2.48 7.78 8.96
C PHE A 15 1.97 7.27 10.30
N TYR A 16 2.87 6.88 11.20
CA TYR A 16 2.49 6.40 12.53
C TYR A 16 1.72 7.46 13.33
N HIS A 17 2.11 8.74 13.23
CA HIS A 17 1.48 9.83 13.98
C HIS A 17 0.19 10.37 13.34
N GLU A 18 0.12 10.41 12.02
CA GLU A 18 -0.98 11.10 11.32
C GLU A 18 -2.08 10.15 10.84
N ILE A 19 -1.85 8.83 10.81
CA ILE A 19 -2.87 7.89 10.33
C ILE A 19 -4.09 7.84 11.25
N ASP A 20 -3.94 8.17 12.53
CA ASP A 20 -5.05 8.38 13.45
C ASP A 20 -5.13 9.89 13.76
N PRO A 21 -6.21 10.60 13.38
CA PRO A 21 -7.53 10.12 12.97
C PRO A 21 -7.79 10.06 11.45
N MET A 22 -6.80 10.39 10.61
CA MET A 22 -7.07 10.65 9.18
C MET A 22 -7.42 9.40 8.37
N ARG A 23 -6.91 8.22 8.76
CA ARG A 23 -7.01 6.91 8.07
C ARG A 23 -6.50 6.88 6.64
N PHE A 24 -6.03 8.00 6.12
CA PHE A 24 -5.42 8.23 4.83
C PHE A 24 -4.44 9.39 4.96
N VAL A 25 -3.20 9.22 4.52
CA VAL A 25 -2.14 10.23 4.61
C VAL A 25 -1.33 10.23 3.33
N LEU A 26 -1.12 11.43 2.77
CA LEU A 26 -0.12 11.70 1.74
C LEU A 26 0.98 12.58 2.33
N VAL A 27 2.23 12.22 2.16
CA VAL A 27 3.36 12.99 2.68
C VAL A 27 4.53 12.94 1.71
N SER A 28 5.28 14.04 1.63
CA SER A 28 6.57 14.06 0.97
C SER A 28 7.65 14.52 1.95
N LYS A 29 8.85 13.93 1.86
CA LYS A 29 10.01 14.30 2.69
C LYS A 29 11.26 14.44 1.82
N GLY A 30 12.10 15.42 2.13
CA GLY A 30 13.31 15.73 1.37
C GLY A 30 13.09 16.55 0.10
N HIS A 31 14.18 16.77 -0.64
CA HIS A 31 14.23 17.57 -1.87
C HIS A 31 15.19 16.94 -2.89
N GLY A 32 15.01 17.29 -4.17
CA GLY A 32 15.84 16.80 -5.28
C GLY A 32 15.88 15.27 -5.34
N ASP A 33 17.06 14.70 -5.57
CA ASP A 33 17.26 13.25 -5.69
C ASP A 33 16.96 12.45 -4.42
N ASN A 34 16.78 13.14 -3.28
CA ASN A 34 16.46 12.53 -2.00
C ASN A 34 14.99 12.72 -1.59
N GLN A 35 14.15 13.30 -2.45
CA GLN A 35 12.72 13.45 -2.19
C GLN A 35 12.01 12.10 -2.28
N ILE A 36 11.11 11.86 -1.33
CA ILE A 36 10.31 10.64 -1.24
C ILE A 36 8.86 11.04 -1.06
N HIS A 37 7.99 10.40 -1.83
CA HIS A 37 6.54 10.54 -1.76
C HIS A 37 5.96 9.28 -1.12
N GLY A 38 5.00 9.47 -0.22
CA GLY A 38 4.43 8.41 0.58
C GLY A 38 2.91 8.50 0.65
N LEU A 39 2.27 7.33 0.65
CA LEU A 39 0.85 7.16 0.90
C LEU A 39 0.66 6.06 1.94
N ALA A 40 -0.18 6.29 2.94
CA ALA A 40 -0.69 5.27 3.85
C ALA A 40 -2.22 5.38 3.92
N MET A 41 -2.91 4.25 3.89
CA MET A 41 -4.37 4.21 4.04
C MET A 41 -4.85 2.93 4.73
N CYS A 42 -5.96 3.03 5.42
CA CYS A 42 -6.67 1.92 6.04
C CYS A 42 -8.00 1.69 5.33
N ASN A 43 -8.35 0.42 5.14
CA ASN A 43 -9.64 0.05 4.56
C ASN A 43 -10.82 0.49 5.42
N VAL A 44 -11.99 0.60 4.79
CA VAL A 44 -13.24 0.93 5.47
C VAL A 44 -13.66 -0.24 6.36
N GLY A 45 -13.91 0.01 7.64
CA GLY A 45 -14.45 -0.96 8.61
C GLY A 45 -13.53 -1.41 9.75
N ILE A 46 -12.25 -1.03 9.73
CA ILE A 46 -11.31 -1.25 10.85
C ILE A 46 -11.40 -0.10 11.86
N SER A 47 -11.16 -0.36 13.14
CA SER A 47 -11.10 0.72 14.14
C SER A 47 -9.89 1.65 13.93
N ALA A 48 -9.88 2.81 14.57
CA ALA A 48 -8.72 3.72 14.52
C ALA A 48 -7.47 3.08 15.15
N GLY A 49 -7.63 2.43 16.31
CA GLY A 49 -6.54 1.71 16.97
C GLY A 49 -5.98 0.57 16.12
N ASP A 50 -6.83 -0.23 15.48
CA ASP A 50 -6.39 -1.29 14.57
C ASP A 50 -5.65 -0.71 13.36
N CYS A 51 -6.12 0.42 12.81
CA CYS A 51 -5.45 1.10 11.71
C CYS A 51 -4.01 1.50 12.06
N SER A 52 -3.81 2.11 13.23
CA SER A 52 -2.47 2.50 13.73
C SER A 52 -1.54 1.29 13.88
N ILE A 53 -2.03 0.20 14.47
CA ILE A 53 -1.25 -1.05 14.63
C ILE A 53 -0.87 -1.62 13.26
N ARG A 54 -1.80 -1.64 12.30
CA ARG A 54 -1.56 -2.18 10.95
C ARG A 54 -0.56 -1.35 10.16
N ILE A 55 -0.62 -0.02 10.24
CA ILE A 55 0.38 0.85 9.60
C ILE A 55 1.75 0.74 10.27
N ALA A 56 1.82 0.61 11.59
CA ALA A 56 3.09 0.36 12.29
C ALA A 56 3.74 -0.94 11.81
N ASN A 57 2.98 -2.03 11.76
CA ASN A 57 3.47 -3.32 11.25
C ASN A 57 3.88 -3.25 9.78
N ALA A 58 3.12 -2.57 8.93
CA ALA A 58 3.48 -2.39 7.53
C ALA A 58 4.79 -1.61 7.36
N THR A 59 5.01 -0.59 8.20
CA THR A 59 6.21 0.23 8.24
C THR A 59 7.45 -0.58 8.63
N GLU A 60 7.34 -1.42 9.65
CA GLU A 60 8.43 -2.30 10.07
C GLU A 60 8.76 -3.32 8.96
N ASN A 61 7.73 -4.02 8.45
CA ASN A 61 7.90 -5.05 7.43
C ASN A 61 8.52 -4.50 6.14
N ILE A 62 8.12 -3.30 5.71
CA ILE A 62 8.65 -2.71 4.47
C ILE A 62 10.09 -2.21 4.62
N CYS A 63 10.49 -1.76 5.81
CA CYS A 63 11.88 -1.44 6.12
C CYS A 63 12.77 -2.69 6.04
N GLN A 64 12.30 -3.81 6.61
CA GLN A 64 13.06 -5.06 6.65
C GLN A 64 13.17 -5.71 5.25
N ARG A 65 12.08 -5.70 4.47
CA ARG A 65 12.04 -6.36 3.15
C ARG A 65 12.61 -5.52 2.02
N CYS A 66 12.52 -4.19 2.11
CA CYS A 66 13.00 -3.28 1.07
C CYS A 66 14.12 -2.34 1.59
N PRO A 67 15.22 -2.84 2.19
CA PRO A 67 16.21 -1.99 2.87
C PRO A 67 16.96 -1.01 1.95
N TYR A 68 16.98 -1.30 0.64
CA TYR A 68 17.61 -0.48 -0.41
C TYR A 68 16.63 -0.06 -1.51
N GLY A 69 15.34 -0.39 -1.35
CA GLY A 69 14.32 -0.06 -2.34
C GLY A 69 14.04 1.43 -2.38
N LYS A 70 14.04 2.03 -3.57
CA LYS A 70 13.50 3.38 -3.77
C LYS A 70 11.99 3.40 -4.01
N ILE A 71 11.40 2.21 -4.16
CA ILE A 71 9.97 1.97 -4.28
C ILE A 71 9.60 0.81 -3.37
N GLY A 72 8.66 1.05 -2.46
CA GLY A 72 8.09 0.05 -1.60
C GLY A 72 6.57 0.10 -1.66
N LEU A 73 5.93 -1.06 -1.75
CA LEU A 73 4.49 -1.24 -1.57
C LEU A 73 4.25 -2.37 -0.57
N SER A 74 3.49 -2.08 0.49
CA SER A 74 2.89 -3.05 1.39
C SER A 74 1.38 -2.92 1.30
N CYS A 75 0.70 -3.93 0.75
CA CYS A 75 -0.74 -3.99 0.62
C CYS A 75 -1.23 -5.19 1.41
N HIS A 76 -2.16 -4.98 2.32
CA HIS A 76 -2.84 -5.99 3.12
C HIS A 76 -4.36 -5.76 3.02
N ASP A 77 -5.16 -6.75 3.41
CA ASP A 77 -6.63 -6.65 3.40
C ASP A 77 -7.15 -5.52 4.31
N ASP A 78 -6.30 -5.00 5.19
CA ASP A 78 -6.64 -3.98 6.17
C ASP A 78 -5.99 -2.62 5.83
N CYS A 79 -4.81 -2.59 5.21
CA CYS A 79 -4.10 -1.34 4.96
C CYS A 79 -3.21 -1.39 3.72
N LEU A 80 -2.89 -0.20 3.21
CA LEU A 80 -1.93 -0.02 2.13
C LEU A 80 -0.93 1.06 2.52
N LEU A 81 0.36 0.75 2.37
CA LEU A 81 1.47 1.68 2.54
C LEU A 81 2.33 1.63 1.28
N ARG A 82 2.61 2.79 0.70
CA ARG A 82 3.45 2.93 -0.49
C ARG A 82 4.42 4.09 -0.32
N TYR A 83 5.67 3.91 -0.70
CA TYR A 83 6.61 5.02 -0.91
C TYR A 83 7.30 4.89 -2.25
N SER A 84 7.70 6.01 -2.82
CA SER A 84 8.49 6.08 -4.05
C SER A 84 9.27 7.39 -4.11
N ASN A 85 10.44 7.36 -4.74
CA ASN A 85 11.16 8.58 -5.13
C ASN A 85 10.53 9.30 -6.34
N SER A 86 9.51 8.72 -6.98
CA SER A 86 8.73 9.34 -8.06
C SER A 86 7.35 9.73 -7.53
N ASN A 87 6.88 10.94 -7.82
CA ASN A 87 5.55 11.38 -7.39
C ASN A 87 4.46 10.57 -8.12
N PHE A 88 3.67 9.83 -7.35
CA PHE A 88 2.56 8.99 -7.84
C PHE A 88 1.18 9.49 -7.39
N PHE A 89 1.09 10.62 -6.68
CA PHE A 89 -0.18 11.12 -6.17
C PHE A 89 -1.13 11.47 -7.32
N GLY A 90 -2.38 10.99 -7.23
CA GLY A 90 -3.42 11.20 -8.25
C GLY A 90 -3.14 10.55 -9.61
N LYS A 91 -2.05 9.78 -9.76
CA LYS A 91 -1.71 9.12 -11.02
C LYS A 91 -2.29 7.71 -11.06
N VAL A 92 -3.00 7.40 -12.16
CA VAL A 92 -3.51 6.06 -12.41
C VAL A 92 -2.37 5.18 -12.91
N GLU A 93 -2.16 4.04 -12.26
CA GLU A 93 -1.24 3.00 -12.73
C GLU A 93 -2.03 1.82 -13.30
N ASN A 94 -1.94 1.61 -14.62
CA ASN A 94 -2.61 0.49 -15.30
C ASN A 94 -1.88 -0.86 -15.11
N LYS A 95 -1.09 -0.99 -14.05
CA LYS A 95 -0.37 -2.23 -13.72
C LYS A 95 -1.26 -3.10 -12.84
N THR A 96 -1.91 -4.08 -13.45
CA THR A 96 -2.69 -5.08 -12.73
C THR A 96 -1.77 -6.08 -12.01
N ALA A 97 -2.00 -6.30 -10.72
CA ALA A 97 -1.52 -7.49 -10.03
C ALA A 97 -2.60 -8.56 -10.16
N THR A 98 -2.28 -9.67 -10.84
CA THR A 98 -3.17 -10.83 -10.89
C THR A 98 -3.00 -11.64 -9.62
N LEU A 99 -4.13 -11.97 -8.99
CA LEU A 99 -4.19 -12.83 -7.81
C LEU A 99 -4.85 -14.12 -8.21
N ASP A 100 -4.05 -15.18 -8.33
CA ASP A 100 -4.57 -16.48 -8.72
C ASP A 100 -5.10 -17.20 -7.47
N ASN A 101 -6.37 -17.61 -7.54
CA ASN A 101 -6.94 -18.53 -6.56
C ASN A 101 -6.66 -19.96 -7.03
N TRP A 102 -5.91 -20.74 -6.25
CA TRP A 102 -5.57 -22.13 -6.58
C TRP A 102 -6.75 -23.10 -6.45
N ARG A 103 -7.86 -22.67 -5.85
CA ARG A 103 -9.04 -23.53 -5.60
C ARG A 103 -10.05 -23.44 -6.74
N SER A 104 -10.35 -24.59 -7.34
CA SER A 104 -11.42 -24.75 -8.34
C SER A 104 -12.82 -24.64 -7.72
N VAL A 105 -13.75 -24.05 -8.45
CA VAL A 105 -15.13 -23.85 -8.01
C VAL A 105 -16.02 -24.99 -8.53
N HIS A 106 -16.77 -25.64 -7.63
CA HIS A 106 -17.60 -26.82 -7.93
C HIS A 106 -18.79 -26.52 -8.88
N ARG A 107 -19.20 -25.24 -9.01
CA ARG A 107 -20.27 -24.76 -9.91
C ARG A 107 -19.91 -23.43 -10.57
N PRO A 108 -19.07 -23.43 -11.62
CA PRO A 108 -18.48 -22.21 -12.17
C PRO A 108 -19.52 -21.26 -12.75
N SER A 109 -20.57 -21.76 -13.43
CA SER A 109 -21.57 -20.89 -14.07
C SER A 109 -22.40 -20.08 -13.07
N SER A 110 -22.95 -20.72 -12.02
CA SER A 110 -23.71 -20.01 -10.98
C SER A 110 -22.83 -19.07 -10.15
N PHE A 111 -21.57 -19.48 -9.90
CA PHE A 111 -20.60 -18.63 -9.23
C PHE A 111 -20.27 -17.39 -10.06
N ASN A 112 -19.98 -17.56 -11.35
CA ASN A 112 -19.64 -16.46 -12.25
C ASN A 112 -20.79 -15.48 -12.42
N MET A 113 -22.04 -15.96 -12.44
CA MET A 113 -23.22 -15.09 -12.48
C MET A 113 -23.30 -14.19 -11.24
N LYS A 114 -23.17 -14.76 -10.04
CA LYS A 114 -23.13 -13.98 -8.78
C LYS A 114 -21.89 -13.08 -8.68
N ARG A 115 -20.74 -13.54 -9.19
CA ARG A 115 -19.50 -12.75 -9.23
C ARG A 115 -19.68 -11.50 -10.08
N LEU A 116 -20.29 -11.61 -11.26
CA LEU A 116 -20.53 -10.46 -12.13
C LEU A 116 -21.53 -9.49 -11.51
N ASP A 117 -22.59 -10.00 -10.90
CA ASP A 117 -23.56 -9.17 -10.18
C ASP A 117 -22.89 -8.42 -9.02
N LEU A 118 -22.09 -9.11 -8.21
CA LEU A 118 -21.30 -8.50 -7.17
C LEU A 118 -20.33 -7.46 -7.74
N LEU A 119 -19.50 -7.81 -8.73
CA LEU A 119 -18.48 -6.90 -9.32
C LEU A 119 -19.07 -5.61 -9.87
N ARG A 120 -20.29 -5.65 -10.42
CA ARG A 120 -21.02 -4.45 -10.85
C ARG A 120 -21.39 -3.53 -9.68
N ASN A 121 -21.50 -4.09 -8.48
CA ASN A 121 -21.95 -3.46 -7.25
C ASN A 121 -20.86 -3.36 -6.16
N ILE A 122 -19.58 -3.66 -6.47
CA ILE A 122 -18.48 -3.62 -5.49
C ILE A 122 -18.05 -2.18 -5.20
N PRO A 123 -18.01 -1.75 -3.93
CA PRO A 123 -17.08 -0.74 -3.46
C PRO A 123 -15.71 -1.40 -3.25
N LEU A 124 -14.70 -0.94 -4.00
CA LEU A 124 -13.38 -1.58 -4.13
C LEU A 124 -12.78 -2.02 -2.77
N LYS A 125 -12.54 -3.32 -2.61
CA LYS A 125 -11.66 -3.92 -1.59
C LYS A 125 -10.55 -4.70 -2.30
N HIS A 126 -9.31 -4.54 -1.85
CA HIS A 126 -8.12 -5.16 -2.45
C HIS A 126 -7.47 -6.19 -1.53
N SER A 127 -6.73 -7.14 -2.12
CA SER A 127 -6.05 -8.26 -1.44
C SER A 127 -4.53 -8.07 -1.27
N LYS A 128 -3.96 -8.84 -0.33
CA LYS A 128 -2.60 -8.73 0.24
C LYS A 128 -1.46 -8.97 -0.75
N HIS A 129 -0.55 -8.01 -0.95
CA HIS A 129 0.76 -8.16 -1.61
C HIS A 129 1.79 -7.19 -1.02
N GLN A 130 3.02 -7.65 -0.81
CA GLN A 130 4.16 -6.78 -0.57
C GLN A 130 5.15 -6.86 -1.73
N ARG A 131 5.53 -5.72 -2.31
CA ARG A 131 6.44 -5.63 -3.46
C ARG A 131 7.50 -4.57 -3.21
N CYS A 132 8.75 -4.95 -3.36
CA CYS A 132 9.87 -4.03 -3.52
C CYS A 132 10.18 -3.94 -5.01
N MET A 133 10.27 -2.73 -5.57
CA MET A 133 10.71 -2.58 -6.96
C MET A 133 12.04 -1.82 -6.98
N PRO A 134 13.10 -2.39 -7.60
CA PRO A 134 14.29 -1.61 -7.94
C PRO A 134 13.92 -0.54 -8.98
N GLN A 135 14.64 0.58 -9.00
CA GLN A 135 14.51 1.55 -10.10
C GLN A 135 14.89 0.86 -11.41
N LYS A 136 14.08 1.04 -12.46
CA LYS A 136 14.59 0.92 -13.82
C LYS A 136 15.41 2.19 -14.09
N SER A 137 16.68 1.99 -14.45
CA SER A 137 17.58 2.99 -15.03
C SER A 137 16.97 3.60 -16.28
#